data_AF-A0A4R5F037-F1
#
_entry.id   AF-A0A4R5F037-F1
#
_cell.length_a   1.000
_cell.length_b   1.000
_cell.length_c   1.000
_cell.angle_alpha   90.00
_cell.angle_beta   90.00
_cell.angle_gamma   90.00
#
_symmetry.space_group_name_H-M   'P 1'
#
loop_
_entity.id
_entity.type
_entity.pdbx_description
1 polymer ?
#
loop_
_entity_poly.entity_id
_entity_poly.type
_entity_poly.pdbx_seq_one_letter_code
_entity_poly.pdbx_strand_id
1 'polypeptide(L)'
;MRAALDGMTWLDPSDQAMRALALRQAEEIEKAVDRAAELDELRRELAGDMAALKRLQKLEAMCEITKTVGWLGPQLQGVLRDLGGTPAARKAMQGDKPIGGRLAQLRANAAAREDDA
;
A
#
# COMPACT_ATOMS: atom_id res chain seq x y z
N MET A 1 -8.92 1.02 -5.96
CA MET A 1 -7.98 0.20 -5.15
C MET A 1 -8.30 -1.30 -5.15
N ARG A 2 -9.54 -1.73 -4.86
CA ARG A 2 -9.92 -3.15 -4.71
C ARG A 2 -9.49 -4.06 -5.87
N ALA A 3 -9.84 -3.69 -7.11
CA ALA A 3 -9.43 -4.46 -8.29
C ALA A 3 -7.91 -4.66 -8.43
N ALA A 4 -7.11 -3.70 -7.97
CA ALA A 4 -5.65 -3.80 -8.01
C ALA A 4 -5.13 -4.86 -7.03
N LEU A 5 -5.72 -4.95 -5.83
CA LEU A 5 -5.38 -5.98 -4.84
C LEU A 5 -5.89 -7.37 -5.24
N ASP A 6 -7.04 -7.43 -5.92
CA ASP A 6 -7.59 -8.70 -6.43
C ASP A 6 -6.72 -9.29 -7.56
N GLY A 7 -6.09 -8.42 -8.35
CA GLY A 7 -5.08 -8.82 -9.35
C GLY A 7 -3.75 -9.29 -8.77
N MET A 8 -3.52 -9.14 -7.45
CA MET A 8 -2.31 -9.65 -6.78
C MET A 8 -2.51 -11.12 -6.37
N THR A 9 -2.46 -12.02 -7.35
CA THR A 9 -2.72 -13.46 -7.18
C THR A 9 -1.69 -14.19 -6.30
N TRP A 10 -0.59 -13.52 -5.92
CA TRP A 10 0.49 -14.05 -5.09
C TRP A 10 0.35 -13.76 -3.59
N LEU A 11 -0.71 -13.05 -3.19
CA LEU A 11 -0.94 -12.73 -1.79
C LEU A 11 -1.63 -13.89 -1.07
N ASP A 12 -1.13 -14.21 0.12
CA ASP A 12 -1.60 -15.30 0.96
C ASP A 12 -2.57 -14.80 2.05
N PRO A 13 -3.26 -15.71 2.77
CA PRO A 13 -4.12 -15.33 3.89
C PRO A 13 -3.42 -14.47 4.96
N SER A 14 -2.11 -14.62 5.14
CA SER A 14 -1.30 -13.80 6.05
C SER A 14 -1.27 -12.32 5.68
N ASP A 15 -1.52 -11.97 4.41
CA ASP A 15 -1.47 -10.60 3.91
C ASP A 15 -2.79 -9.83 4.13
N GLN A 16 -3.82 -10.47 4.72
CA GLN A 16 -5.14 -9.87 4.88
C GLN A 16 -5.13 -8.56 5.67
N ALA A 17 -4.32 -8.46 6.73
CA ALA A 17 -4.21 -7.23 7.51
C ALA A 17 -3.67 -6.06 6.67
N MET A 18 -2.67 -6.35 5.82
CA MET A 18 -2.07 -5.36 4.92
C MET A 18 -3.01 -4.98 3.76
N ARG A 19 -3.77 -5.95 3.22
CA ARG A 19 -4.85 -5.68 2.25
C ARG A 19 -5.91 -4.75 2.84
N ALA A 20 -6.36 -5.02 4.07
CA ALA A 20 -7.36 -4.21 4.77
C ALA A 20 -6.84 -2.78 5.02
N LEU A 21 -5.57 -2.64 5.43
CA LEU A 21 -4.93 -1.35 5.62
C LEU A 21 -4.85 -0.54 4.32
N ALA A 22 -4.42 -1.16 3.21
CA ALA A 22 -4.35 -0.51 1.91
C ALA A 22 -5.72 0.00 1.42
N LEU A 23 -6.77 -0.81 1.59
CA LEU A 23 -8.14 -0.42 1.26
C LEU A 23 -8.60 0.77 2.11
N ARG A 24 -8.39 0.71 3.42
CA ARG A 24 -8.77 1.79 4.34
C ARG A 24 -8.05 3.09 4.02
N GLN A 25 -6.74 3.04 3.78
CA GLN A 25 -5.96 4.23 3.44
C GLN A 25 -6.41 4.84 2.10
N ALA A 26 -6.71 4.02 1.10
CA ALA A 26 -7.26 4.49 -0.17
C ALA A 26 -8.63 5.15 0.01
N GLU A 27 -9.52 4.55 0.79
CA GLU A 27 -10.85 5.08 1.07
C GLU A 27 -10.78 6.42 1.83
N GLU A 28 -9.89 6.56 2.81
CA GLU A 28 -9.71 7.82 3.53
C GLU A 28 -9.12 8.93 2.63
N ILE A 29 -8.27 8.59 1.65
CA ILE A 29 -7.78 9.53 0.64
C ILE A 29 -8.94 9.99 -0.25
N GLU A 30 -9.74 9.06 -0.78
CA GLU A 30 -10.91 9.38 -1.63
C GLU A 30 -11.91 10.28 -0.88
N LYS A 31 -12.29 9.91 0.36
CA LYS A 31 -13.16 10.72 1.22
C LYS A 31 -12.58 12.11 1.52
N ALA A 32 -11.27 12.22 1.68
CA ALA A 32 -10.64 13.53 1.89
C ALA A 32 -10.78 14.42 0.66
N VAL A 33 -10.67 13.87 -0.55
CA VAL A 33 -10.89 14.61 -1.80
C VAL A 33 -12.35 15.05 -1.95
N ASP A 34 -13.31 14.15 -1.69
CA ASP A 34 -14.74 14.48 -1.79
C ASP A 34 -15.14 15.61 -0.81
N ARG A 35 -14.65 15.54 0.44
CA ARG A 35 -14.86 16.60 1.45
C ARG A 35 -14.27 17.94 1.00
N ALA A 36 -13.17 17.95 0.24
CA ALA A 36 -12.61 19.19 -0.33
C ALA A 36 -13.59 19.83 -1.31
N ALA A 37 -14.15 19.01 -2.20
CA ALA A 37 -15.06 19.49 -3.24
C ALA A 37 -16.35 20.04 -2.64
N GLU A 38 -16.93 19.32 -1.67
CA GLU A 38 -18.12 19.78 -0.92
C GLU A 38 -17.85 21.09 -0.18
N LEU A 39 -16.67 21.22 0.41
CA LEU A 39 -16.27 22.44 1.08
C LEU A 39 -16.13 23.64 0.13
N ASP A 40 -15.54 23.43 -1.05
CA ASP A 40 -15.46 24.48 -2.07
C ASP A 40 -16.84 24.90 -2.58
N GLU A 41 -17.83 24.00 -2.56
CA GLU A 41 -19.22 24.33 -2.87
C GLU A 41 -19.89 25.15 -1.76
N LEU A 42 -19.74 24.74 -0.50
CA LEU A 42 -20.23 25.51 0.65
C LEU A 42 -19.63 26.92 0.72
N ARG A 43 -18.34 27.08 0.37
CA ARG A 43 -17.70 28.39 0.26
C ARG A 43 -18.38 29.29 -0.78
N ARG A 44 -18.82 28.73 -1.91
CA ARG A 44 -19.53 29.48 -2.97
C ARG A 44 -20.93 29.86 -2.51
N GLU A 45 -21.67 28.94 -1.89
CA GLU A 45 -23.02 29.18 -1.39
C GLU A 45 -23.06 30.24 -0.28
N LEU A 46 -22.08 30.21 0.62
CA LEU A 46 -22.02 31.09 1.80
C LEU A 46 -21.28 32.41 1.54
N ALA A 47 -20.89 32.71 0.30
CA ALA A 47 -20.10 33.89 -0.05
C ALA A 47 -20.74 35.24 0.36
N GLY A 48 -22.06 35.28 0.62
CA GLY A 48 -22.78 36.45 1.10
C GLY A 48 -22.94 36.57 2.63
N ASP A 49 -22.63 35.51 3.39
CA ASP A 49 -22.76 35.48 4.85
C ASP A 49 -21.37 35.32 5.50
N MET A 50 -20.79 36.47 5.86
CA MET A 50 -19.45 36.56 6.47
C MET A 50 -19.34 35.84 7.82
N ALA A 51 -20.43 35.69 8.57
CA ALA A 51 -20.42 34.98 9.85
C ALA A 51 -20.40 33.46 9.66
N ALA A 52 -21.16 32.96 8.68
CA ALA A 52 -21.13 31.56 8.27
C ALA A 52 -19.78 31.17 7.65
N LEU A 53 -19.22 32.03 6.79
CA LEU A 53 -17.92 31.81 6.15
C LEU A 53 -16.78 31.64 7.18
N LYS A 54 -16.77 32.47 8.24
CA LYS A 54 -15.77 32.36 9.33
C LYS A 54 -15.89 31.07 10.12
N ARG A 55 -17.11 30.58 10.36
CA ARG A 55 -17.35 29.29 11.03
C ARG A 55 -16.91 28.12 10.15
N LEU A 56 -17.18 28.20 8.86
CA LEU A 56 -16.72 27.24 7.86
C LEU A 56 -15.19 27.17 7.87
N GLN A 57 -14.49 28.29 7.70
CA GLN A 57 -13.01 28.35 7.75
C GLN A 57 -12.40 27.74 9.02
N LYS A 58 -13.07 27.89 10.17
CA LYS A 58 -12.61 27.30 11.43
C LYS A 58 -12.74 25.77 11.43
N LEU A 59 -13.80 25.24 10.82
CA LEU A 59 -13.98 23.78 10.62
C LEU A 59 -12.99 23.24 9.58
N GLU A 60 -12.72 24.01 8.52
CA GLU A 60 -11.74 23.64 7.48
C GLU A 60 -10.33 23.45 8.04
N ALA A 61 -9.91 24.33 8.95
CA ALA A 61 -8.62 24.22 9.62
C ALA A 61 -8.48 22.92 10.43
N MET A 62 -9.59 22.26 10.79
CA MET A 62 -9.62 20.97 11.46
C MET A 62 -9.60 19.78 10.50
N CYS A 63 -9.82 20.01 9.21
CA CYS A 63 -9.90 19.00 8.15
C CYS A 63 -8.87 19.27 7.04
N GLU A 64 -7.59 19.45 7.40
CA GLU A 64 -6.54 19.74 6.42
C GLU A 64 -6.25 18.53 5.50
N ILE A 65 -6.82 18.56 4.31
CA ILE A 65 -6.69 17.51 3.29
C ILE A 65 -5.24 17.35 2.83
N THR A 66 -4.49 18.44 2.67
CA THR A 66 -3.07 18.39 2.30
C THR A 66 -2.26 17.59 3.31
N LYS A 67 -2.56 17.71 4.61
CA LYS A 67 -1.94 16.90 5.66
C LYS A 67 -2.40 15.46 5.59
N THR A 68 -3.70 15.21 5.44
CA THR A 68 -4.27 13.85 5.39
C THR A 68 -3.75 13.07 4.18
N VAL A 69 -3.85 13.62 2.98
CA VAL A 69 -3.36 13.00 1.74
C VAL A 69 -1.84 12.95 1.72
N GLY A 70 -1.16 14.03 2.14
CA GLY A 70 0.30 14.07 2.24
C GLY A 70 0.88 13.05 3.22
N TRP A 71 0.14 12.70 4.27
CA TRP A 71 0.51 11.65 5.22
C TRP A 71 0.14 10.25 4.74
N LEU A 72 -1.07 10.04 4.25
CA LEU A 72 -1.58 8.72 3.86
C LEU A 72 -0.99 8.23 2.54
N GLY A 73 -0.64 9.12 1.61
CA GLY A 73 -0.07 8.76 0.30
C GLY A 73 1.23 7.92 0.43
N PRO A 74 2.26 8.41 1.14
CA PRO A 74 3.48 7.63 1.38
C PRO A 74 3.24 6.34 2.15
N GLN A 75 2.31 6.33 3.12
CA GLN A 75 1.97 5.12 3.87
C GLN A 75 1.32 4.06 2.96
N LEU A 76 0.35 4.46 2.14
CA LEU A 76 -0.29 3.58 1.16
C LEU A 76 0.74 3.02 0.18
N GLN A 77 1.66 3.85 -0.31
CA GLN A 77 2.75 3.39 -1.16
C GLN A 77 3.66 2.37 -0.46
N GLY A 78 3.92 2.56 0.84
CA GLY A 78 4.65 1.60 1.68
C GLY A 78 3.94 0.26 1.76
N VAL A 79 2.67 0.26 2.18
CA VAL A 79 1.85 -0.95 2.30
C VAL A 79 1.76 -1.70 0.96
N LEU A 80 1.56 -0.97 -0.14
CA LEU A 80 1.54 -1.58 -1.47
C LEU A 80 2.89 -2.17 -1.87
N ARG A 81 4.01 -1.54 -1.47
CA ARG A 81 5.35 -2.10 -1.72
C ARG A 81 5.53 -3.42 -0.95
N ASP A 82 5.12 -3.47 0.31
CA ASP A 82 5.23 -4.65 1.16
C ASP A 82 4.38 -5.82 0.63
N LEU A 83 3.23 -5.52 0.02
CA LEU A 83 2.38 -6.48 -0.70
C LEU A 83 2.95 -6.93 -2.06
N GLY A 84 4.16 -6.53 -2.44
CA GLY A 84 4.70 -6.85 -3.76
C GLY A 84 4.02 -6.08 -4.89
N GLY A 85 3.53 -4.87 -4.64
CA GLY A 85 2.88 -4.03 -5.66
C GLY A 85 3.83 -3.60 -6.79
N THR A 86 5.15 -3.65 -6.58
CA THR A 86 6.17 -3.34 -7.60
C THR A 86 6.92 -4.60 -8.07
N PRO A 87 7.43 -4.66 -9.31
CA PRO A 87 8.23 -5.79 -9.79
C PRO A 87 9.46 -6.08 -8.92
N ALA A 88 10.11 -5.03 -8.41
CA ALA A 88 11.27 -5.15 -7.53
C ALA A 88 10.90 -5.80 -6.18
N ALA A 89 9.80 -5.37 -5.56
CA ALA A 89 9.32 -5.97 -4.32
C ALA A 89 8.91 -7.43 -4.52
N ARG A 90 8.21 -7.77 -5.62
CA ARG A 90 7.89 -9.17 -5.94
C ARG A 90 9.12 -10.05 -6.08
N LYS A 91 10.17 -9.54 -6.73
CA LYS A 91 11.43 -10.27 -6.90
C LYS A 91 12.13 -10.53 -5.56
N ALA A 92 12.01 -9.62 -4.59
CA ALA A 92 12.56 -9.79 -3.25
C ALA A 92 11.76 -10.78 -2.40
N MET A 93 10.48 -11.01 -2.71
CA MET A 93 9.60 -11.97 -2.04
C MET A 93 9.70 -13.40 -2.60
N GLN A 94 10.40 -13.61 -3.73
CA GLN A 94 10.62 -14.95 -4.27
C GLN A 94 11.52 -15.72 -3.29
N GLY A 95 10.96 -16.77 -2.68
CA GLY A 95 11.64 -17.60 -1.69
C GLY A 95 13.01 -18.10 -2.17
N ASP A 96 13.90 -18.33 -1.21
CA ASP A 96 15.27 -18.76 -1.47
C ASP A 96 15.32 -19.92 -2.47
N LYS A 97 16.24 -19.81 -3.43
CA LYS A 97 16.57 -20.93 -4.33
C LYS A 97 16.84 -22.16 -3.46
N PRO A 98 16.27 -23.34 -3.79
CA PRO A 98 16.45 -24.52 -2.98
C PRO A 98 17.95 -24.79 -2.79
N ILE A 99 18.39 -24.71 -1.53
CA ILE A 99 19.80 -24.87 -1.11
C ILE A 99 20.34 -26.28 -1.44
N GLY A 100 19.46 -27.19 -1.87
CA GLY A 100 19.78 -28.58 -2.18
C GLY A 100 20.63 -28.79 -3.43
N GLY A 101 20.65 -27.90 -4.42
CA GLY A 101 21.32 -28.18 -5.71
C GLY A 101 22.83 -28.40 -5.59
N ARG A 102 23.51 -27.51 -4.86
CA ARG A 102 24.98 -27.56 -4.71
C ARG A 102 25.42 -28.59 -3.66
N LEU A 103 24.66 -28.75 -2.59
CA LEU A 103 24.88 -29.79 -1.59
C LEU A 103 24.64 -31.20 -2.14
N ALA A 104 23.63 -31.40 -2.98
CA ALA A 104 23.39 -32.67 -3.67
C ALA A 104 24.50 -33.00 -4.67
N GLN A 105 24.98 -32.00 -5.44
CA GLN A 105 26.13 -32.18 -6.32
C GLN A 105 27.41 -32.54 -5.55
N LEU A 106 27.67 -31.89 -4.42
CA LEU A 106 28.83 -32.21 -3.59
C LEU A 106 28.76 -33.62 -3.00
N ARG A 107 27.58 -34.07 -2.58
CA ARG A 107 27.37 -35.45 -2.10
C ARG A 107 27.52 -36.49 -3.22
N ALA A 108 26.97 -36.21 -4.41
CA ALA A 108 27.12 -37.10 -5.56
C ALA A 108 28.58 -37.25 -6.01
N ASN A 109 29.34 -36.15 -6.03
CA ASN A 109 30.75 -36.17 -6.37
C ASN A 109 31.63 -36.87 -5.31
N ALA A 110 31.21 -36.85 -4.04
CA ALA A 110 31.89 -37.58 -2.97
C ALA A 110 31.67 -39.10 -3.11
N ALA A 111 30.42 -39.52 -3.39
CA ALA A 111 30.10 -40.93 -3.63
C ALA A 111 30.84 -41.50 -4.86
N ALA A 112 30.90 -40.74 -5.96
CA ALA A 112 31.60 -41.18 -7.18
C ALA A 112 33.12 -41.33 -7.00
N ARG A 113 33.73 -40.74 -5.96
CA ARG A 113 35.16 -40.88 -5.66
C ARG A 113 35.49 -42.08 -4.78
N GLU A 114 34.52 -42.65 -4.08
CA GLU A 114 34.69 -43.89 -3.29
C GLU A 114 34.57 -45.15 -4.16
N ASP A 115 33.84 -45.10 -5.28
CA ASP A 115 33.69 -46.24 -6.20
C ASP A 115 34.89 -46.42 -7.18
N ASP A 116 35.78 -45.43 -7.28
CA ASP A 116 36.98 -45.43 -8.16
C ASP A 116 38.30 -45.75 -7.41
N ALA A 117 38.24 -46.10 -6.11
CA ALA A 117 39.40 -46.42 -5.25
C ALA A 117 39.39 -47.88 -4.79
#